data_AF-A0AAQ2Q965-F1
#
_entry.id   AF-A0AAQ2Q965-F1
#
_cell.length_a   1.000
_cell.length_b   1.000
_cell.length_c   1.000
_cell.angle_alpha   90.00
_cell.angle_beta   90.00
_cell.angle_gamma   90.00
#
_symmetry.space_group_name_H-M   'P 1'
#
loop_
_entity.id
_entity.type
_entity.pdbx_description
1 polymer ?
#
loop_
_entity_poly.entity_id
_entity_poly.type
_entity_poly.pdbx_seq_one_letter_code
_entity_poly.pdbx_strand_id
1 'polypeptide(L)'
;MISVRTATVQEAGSSILDANVFGLQHIENNIRMAGLGLSEASKASAVDSGVLAGGANAEAVRALGNLTTDLLSRDALDATTTNTNGGGSDQLTIQYRAPVNMRDCEGNLVLGPRTGVLEMPGNPVGPIDGQIIIERYFVRANGDTLELRCDAGLYVSDVIVEDGGQGTADATILTGATEQNNIHRFGDDGALIVSGIDDFQVRFGVANGDGIHYVTPTEYNGMGANTAIIAIQLGLLTKGSVSSIDAPENPTYTILGNQVGMKADQGRFIRRVYETNIMLRNSRGRS
;
A
#
# COMPACT_ATOMS: atom_id res chain seq x y z
N MET A 1 -24.87 -36.12 -7.83
CA MET A 1 -23.42 -36.28 -7.58
C MET A 1 -22.72 -35.19 -8.39
N ILE A 2 -22.21 -34.15 -7.74
CA ILE A 2 -21.47 -33.09 -8.44
C ILE A 2 -20.12 -33.69 -8.87
N SER A 3 -19.72 -33.50 -10.13
CA SER A 3 -18.42 -33.96 -10.62
C SER A 3 -17.31 -33.27 -9.82
N VAL A 4 -16.31 -34.04 -9.34
CA VAL A 4 -15.16 -33.50 -8.61
C VAL A 4 -14.49 -32.36 -9.37
N ARG A 5 -14.47 -32.43 -10.72
CA ARG A 5 -13.98 -31.36 -11.59
C ARG A 5 -14.81 -30.06 -11.50
N THR A 6 -16.14 -30.19 -11.45
CA THR A 6 -17.02 -29.03 -11.33
C THR A 6 -16.87 -28.38 -9.96
N ALA A 7 -16.71 -29.19 -8.91
CA ALA A 7 -16.49 -28.70 -7.55
C ALA A 7 -15.17 -27.91 -7.44
N THR A 8 -14.06 -28.42 -7.98
CA THR A 8 -12.75 -27.75 -7.92
C THR A 8 -12.73 -26.42 -8.69
N VAL A 9 -13.36 -26.36 -9.86
CA VAL A 9 -13.46 -25.10 -10.62
C VAL A 9 -14.32 -24.08 -9.89
N GLN A 10 -15.42 -24.51 -9.26
CA GLN A 10 -16.28 -23.61 -8.48
C GLN A 10 -15.57 -23.07 -7.24
N GLU A 11 -14.81 -23.92 -6.54
CA GLU A 11 -14.03 -23.52 -5.36
C GLU A 11 -12.90 -22.55 -5.72
N ALA A 12 -12.11 -22.87 -6.75
CA ALA A 12 -11.07 -21.97 -7.26
C ALA A 12 -11.66 -20.63 -7.76
N GLY A 13 -12.82 -20.68 -8.42
CA GLY A 13 -13.55 -19.47 -8.83
C GLY A 13 -14.02 -18.64 -7.64
N SER A 14 -14.53 -19.29 -6.59
CA SER A 14 -14.98 -18.60 -5.38
C SER A 14 -13.84 -17.90 -4.66
N SER A 15 -12.67 -18.54 -4.50
CA SER A 15 -11.52 -17.92 -3.82
C SER A 15 -10.97 -16.73 -4.62
N ILE A 16 -10.95 -16.83 -5.95
CA ILE A 16 -10.56 -15.71 -6.82
C ILE A 16 -11.57 -14.56 -6.72
N LEU A 17 -12.87 -14.86 -6.64
CA LEU A 17 -13.89 -13.81 -6.47
C LEU A 17 -13.77 -13.13 -5.11
N ASP A 18 -13.54 -13.88 -4.04
CA ASP A 18 -13.37 -13.35 -2.69
C ASP A 18 -12.17 -12.39 -2.61
N ALA A 19 -11.02 -12.83 -3.14
CA ALA A 19 -9.82 -12.01 -3.30
C ALA A 19 -10.08 -10.67 -4.00
N ASN A 20 -10.76 -10.72 -5.15
CA ASN A 20 -10.98 -9.55 -5.99
C ASN A 20 -12.09 -8.62 -5.47
N VAL A 21 -13.15 -9.16 -4.87
CA VAL A 21 -14.32 -8.38 -4.43
C VAL A 21 -14.06 -7.74 -3.07
N PHE A 22 -13.44 -8.45 -2.11
CA PHE A 22 -13.34 -7.96 -0.74
C PHE A 22 -11.96 -7.40 -0.40
N GLY A 23 -10.89 -8.10 -0.77
CA GLY A 23 -9.53 -7.66 -0.45
C GLY A 23 -9.11 -6.42 -1.23
N LEU A 24 -9.26 -6.46 -2.56
CA LEU A 24 -8.73 -5.39 -3.43
C LEU A 24 -9.53 -4.08 -3.33
N GLN A 25 -10.85 -4.14 -3.14
CA GLN A 25 -11.66 -2.94 -2.97
C GLN A 25 -11.29 -2.15 -1.71
N HIS A 26 -10.87 -2.83 -0.65
CA HIS A 26 -10.40 -2.18 0.56
C HIS A 26 -9.10 -1.39 0.30
N ILE A 27 -8.14 -2.02 -0.37
CA ILE A 27 -6.87 -1.40 -0.76
C ILE A 27 -7.11 -0.18 -1.66
N GLU A 28 -8.00 -0.29 -2.65
CA GLU A 28 -8.31 0.82 -3.55
C GLU A 28 -8.87 2.04 -2.81
N ASN A 29 -9.69 1.83 -1.78
CA ASN A 29 -10.23 2.92 -0.97
C ASN A 29 -9.14 3.67 -0.20
N ASN A 30 -8.20 2.94 0.40
CA ASN A 30 -7.09 3.57 1.13
C ASN A 30 -6.11 4.28 0.19
N ILE A 31 -5.81 3.69 -0.97
CA ILE A 31 -5.00 4.34 -1.99
C ILE A 31 -5.64 5.64 -2.49
N ARG A 32 -6.97 5.71 -2.62
CA ARG A 32 -7.65 6.97 -3.00
C ARG A 32 -7.47 8.07 -1.96
N MET A 33 -7.19 7.73 -0.70
CA MET A 33 -6.87 8.69 0.35
C MET A 33 -5.42 9.11 0.36
N ALA A 34 -4.51 8.43 -0.35
CA ALA A 34 -3.09 8.80 -0.40
C ALA A 34 -2.90 10.31 -0.62
N GLY A 35 -2.13 10.94 0.27
CA GLY A 35 -1.88 12.38 0.27
C GLY A 35 -2.95 13.25 0.94
N LEU A 36 -4.07 12.68 1.41
CA LEU A 36 -5.13 13.46 2.07
C LEU A 36 -4.58 14.15 3.32
N GLY A 37 -4.79 15.46 3.44
CA GLY A 37 -4.35 16.23 4.61
C GLY A 37 -2.82 16.30 4.80
N LEU A 38 -2.05 15.94 3.78
CA LEU A 38 -0.62 16.19 3.67
C LEU A 38 -0.40 17.41 2.76
N SER A 39 0.85 17.87 2.56
CA SER A 39 1.08 19.11 1.82
C SER A 39 0.63 19.02 0.36
N GLU A 40 0.35 20.19 -0.25
CA GLU A 40 -0.19 20.26 -1.62
C GLU A 40 0.82 19.82 -2.69
N ALA A 41 2.09 19.62 -2.34
CA ALA A 41 3.12 19.23 -3.30
C ALA A 41 3.46 17.75 -3.14
N SER A 42 2.76 16.88 -3.87
CA SER A 42 3.20 15.51 -4.09
C SER A 42 4.52 15.52 -4.85
N LYS A 43 5.63 15.46 -4.12
CA LYS A 43 6.98 15.45 -4.67
C LYS A 43 7.59 14.08 -4.46
N ALA A 44 8.45 13.67 -5.38
CA ALA A 44 9.25 12.47 -5.18
C ALA A 44 10.05 12.62 -3.89
N SER A 45 10.06 11.56 -3.07
CA SER A 45 10.85 11.50 -1.84
C SER A 45 10.46 12.46 -0.71
N ALA A 46 9.45 13.31 -0.87
CA ALA A 46 9.06 14.26 0.17
C ALA A 46 8.36 13.57 1.35
N VAL A 47 8.58 14.13 2.54
CA VAL A 47 8.04 13.64 3.84
C VAL A 47 6.52 13.60 3.86
N ASP A 48 5.90 14.49 3.10
CA ASP A 48 4.47 14.78 3.02
C ASP A 48 3.85 14.30 1.69
N SER A 49 4.58 13.51 0.90
CA SER A 49 4.03 12.88 -0.31
C SER A 49 3.03 11.78 0.03
N GLY A 50 1.91 11.71 -0.69
CA GLY A 50 0.94 10.63 -0.51
C GLY A 50 1.47 9.23 -0.86
N VAL A 51 2.47 9.15 -1.74
CA VAL A 51 3.17 7.91 -2.08
C VAL A 51 4.62 8.06 -1.66
N LEU A 52 5.08 7.15 -0.81
CA LEU A 52 6.45 7.11 -0.31
C LEU A 52 7.28 6.24 -1.26
N ALA A 53 7.88 6.89 -2.25
CA ALA A 53 8.80 6.29 -3.21
C ALA A 53 10.15 7.01 -3.16
N GLY A 54 11.23 6.25 -3.37
CA GLY A 54 12.58 6.76 -3.34
C GLY A 54 13.63 5.70 -3.02
N GLY A 55 14.89 6.13 -3.00
CA GLY A 55 16.01 5.35 -2.48
C GLY A 55 16.50 5.89 -1.13
N ALA A 56 17.75 5.59 -0.77
CA ALA A 56 18.39 6.08 0.47
C ALA A 56 18.45 7.60 0.63
N ASN A 57 18.20 8.35 -0.45
CA ASN A 57 18.14 9.81 -0.42
C ASN A 57 16.73 10.38 -0.27
N ALA A 58 15.72 9.54 -0.02
CA ALA A 58 14.38 10.04 0.20
C ALA A 58 14.31 10.94 1.44
N GLU A 59 13.71 12.13 1.32
CA GLU A 59 13.54 13.06 2.46
C GLU A 59 12.69 12.42 3.56
N ALA A 60 11.65 11.67 3.18
CA ALA A 60 10.83 10.89 4.11
C ALA A 60 11.67 9.97 5.01
N VAL A 61 12.67 9.27 4.47
CA VAL A 61 13.56 8.38 5.26
C VAL A 61 14.42 9.16 6.26
N ARG A 62 14.72 10.43 5.99
CA ARG A 62 15.54 11.27 6.88
C ARG A 62 14.71 11.98 7.95
N ALA A 63 13.44 12.24 7.66
CA ALA A 63 12.57 13.04 8.52
C ALA A 63 11.61 12.20 9.36
N LEU A 64 11.22 11.02 8.90
CA LEU A 64 10.33 10.12 9.62
C LEU A 64 11.14 9.07 10.38
N GLY A 65 10.99 9.06 11.70
CA GLY A 65 11.60 8.07 12.58
C GLY A 65 11.11 6.67 12.24
N ASN A 66 12.03 5.70 12.30
CA ASN A 66 11.79 4.27 12.00
C ASN A 66 11.41 3.95 10.54
N LEU A 67 11.44 4.94 9.62
CA LEU A 67 11.29 4.65 8.20
C LEU A 67 12.64 4.26 7.58
N THR A 68 12.68 3.09 6.96
CA THR A 68 13.87 2.59 6.24
C THR A 68 13.56 2.36 4.76
N THR A 69 14.60 2.28 3.93
CA THR A 69 14.46 2.21 2.46
C THR A 69 13.79 0.94 1.94
N ASP A 70 13.73 -0.10 2.74
CA ASP A 70 13.01 -1.37 2.47
C ASP A 70 11.51 -1.26 2.74
N LEU A 71 11.07 -0.22 3.45
CA LEU A 71 9.66 0.08 3.72
C LEU A 71 9.05 1.06 2.70
N LEU A 72 9.83 1.50 1.70
CA LEU A 72 9.35 2.38 0.63
C LEU A 72 8.74 1.60 -0.54
N SER A 73 8.01 2.30 -1.40
CA SER A 73 7.48 1.72 -2.64
C SER A 73 8.62 1.39 -3.62
N ARG A 74 8.68 0.15 -4.09
CA ARG A 74 9.78 -0.39 -4.92
C ARG A 74 9.28 -1.55 -5.77
N ASP A 75 9.87 -1.71 -6.95
CA ASP A 75 9.63 -2.87 -7.81
C ASP A 75 10.71 -3.95 -7.67
N ALA A 76 10.32 -5.19 -7.98
CA ALA A 76 11.19 -6.35 -8.12
C ALA A 76 12.15 -6.61 -6.93
N LEU A 77 11.66 -6.45 -5.70
CA LEU A 77 12.48 -6.68 -4.50
C LEU A 77 12.77 -8.17 -4.30
N ASP A 78 14.04 -8.56 -4.16
CA ASP A 78 14.44 -9.94 -3.80
C ASP A 78 13.77 -10.43 -2.50
N ALA A 79 13.41 -9.51 -1.61
CA ALA A 79 12.72 -9.78 -0.34
C ALA A 79 11.23 -10.11 -0.50
N THR A 80 10.60 -9.71 -1.61
CA THR A 80 9.19 -9.99 -1.89
C THR A 80 9.07 -11.20 -2.81
N THR A 81 8.27 -12.16 -2.37
CA THR A 81 8.14 -13.44 -3.08
C THR A 81 7.18 -13.32 -4.26
N THR A 82 7.47 -14.03 -5.34
CA THR A 82 6.57 -14.20 -6.50
C THR A 82 6.70 -15.61 -7.06
N ASN A 83 5.65 -16.07 -7.74
CA ASN A 83 5.63 -17.33 -8.48
C ASN A 83 5.87 -17.14 -9.99
N THR A 84 6.14 -15.92 -10.45
CA THR A 84 6.41 -15.59 -11.86
C THR A 84 7.90 -15.38 -12.16
N ASN A 85 8.26 -15.52 -13.44
CA ASN A 85 9.58 -15.21 -13.98
C ASN A 85 9.58 -13.71 -14.32
N GLY A 86 10.17 -12.87 -13.47
CA GLY A 86 10.16 -11.42 -13.71
C GLY A 86 10.84 -10.52 -12.66
N GLY A 87 11.50 -11.09 -11.65
CA GLY A 87 11.93 -10.36 -10.45
C GLY A 87 11.09 -10.77 -9.24
N GLY A 88 11.23 -10.12 -8.09
CA GLY A 88 10.27 -10.24 -6.98
C GLY A 88 8.94 -9.54 -7.31
N SER A 89 7.95 -9.65 -6.42
CA SER A 89 6.76 -8.78 -6.51
C SER A 89 7.14 -7.31 -6.23
N ASP A 90 6.25 -6.38 -6.52
CA ASP A 90 6.42 -4.99 -6.14
C ASP A 90 5.92 -4.76 -4.70
N GLN A 91 6.25 -3.60 -4.16
CA GLN A 91 5.73 -3.09 -2.89
C GLN A 91 5.25 -1.65 -3.09
N LEU A 92 4.11 -1.31 -2.49
CA LEU A 92 3.55 0.03 -2.49
C LEU A 92 3.43 0.54 -1.06
N THR A 93 3.99 1.72 -0.79
CA THR A 93 3.87 2.42 0.48
C THR A 93 3.20 3.76 0.27
N ILE A 94 2.04 3.95 0.89
CA ILE A 94 1.26 5.19 0.85
C ILE A 94 1.16 5.79 2.25
N GLN A 95 0.80 7.07 2.31
CA GLN A 95 0.40 7.70 3.55
C GLN A 95 -0.71 8.72 3.34
N TYR A 96 -1.48 8.95 4.38
CA TYR A 96 -2.58 9.91 4.39
C TYR A 96 -2.97 10.27 5.82
N ARG A 97 -3.50 11.48 6.01
CA ARG A 97 -4.01 11.93 7.29
C ARG A 97 -5.43 11.40 7.50
N ALA A 98 -5.69 10.80 8.66
CA ALA A 98 -7.00 10.32 9.03
C ALA A 98 -8.00 11.49 9.12
N PRO A 99 -9.05 11.54 8.28
CA PRO A 99 -10.00 12.66 8.30
C PRO A 99 -11.03 12.55 9.44
N VAL A 100 -11.21 11.34 9.96
CA VAL A 100 -12.07 10.96 11.09
C VAL A 100 -11.42 9.79 11.82
N ASN A 101 -11.90 9.46 13.01
CA ASN A 101 -11.52 8.21 13.66
C ASN A 101 -11.85 7.04 12.72
N MET A 102 -10.85 6.24 12.39
CA MET A 102 -10.97 5.13 11.44
C MET A 102 -10.05 3.99 11.82
N ARG A 103 -10.20 2.85 11.13
CA ARG A 103 -9.26 1.74 11.26
C ARG A 103 -8.30 1.73 10.09
N ASP A 104 -7.02 1.47 10.37
CA ASP A 104 -6.03 1.17 9.34
C ASP A 104 -6.28 -0.22 8.73
N CYS A 105 -5.47 -0.60 7.74
CA CYS A 105 -5.59 -1.89 7.06
C CYS A 105 -5.31 -3.11 7.96
N GLU A 106 -4.75 -2.92 9.15
CA GLU A 106 -4.51 -3.97 10.15
C GLU A 106 -5.58 -3.99 11.25
N GLY A 107 -6.55 -3.07 11.17
CA GLY A 107 -7.68 -2.98 12.08
C GLY A 107 -7.41 -2.13 13.32
N ASN A 108 -6.27 -1.45 13.44
CA ASN A 108 -5.98 -0.59 14.59
C ASN A 108 -6.74 0.72 14.49
N LEU A 109 -7.15 1.25 15.64
CA LEU A 109 -7.83 2.54 15.70
C LEU A 109 -6.82 3.68 15.52
N VAL A 110 -7.08 4.54 14.54
CA VAL A 110 -6.35 5.76 14.26
C VAL A 110 -7.26 6.96 14.49
N LEU A 111 -6.73 7.97 15.17
CA LEU A 111 -7.49 9.14 15.58
C LEU A 111 -7.55 10.19 14.46
N GLY A 112 -8.76 10.70 14.20
CA GLY A 112 -8.98 11.87 13.36
C GLY A 112 -8.75 13.19 14.13
N PRO A 113 -9.14 14.33 13.52
CA PRO A 113 -8.98 15.63 14.12
C PRO A 113 -9.72 15.76 15.45
N ARG A 114 -9.09 16.41 16.43
CA ARG A 114 -9.58 16.52 17.81
C ARG A 114 -9.03 17.79 18.48
N THR A 115 -9.33 18.01 19.76
CA THR A 115 -8.83 19.17 20.50
C THR A 115 -7.77 18.74 21.50
N GLY A 116 -6.74 19.54 21.68
CA GLY A 116 -5.75 19.37 22.74
C GLY A 116 -4.82 20.58 22.82
N VAL A 117 -3.65 20.38 23.40
CA VAL A 117 -2.63 21.42 23.62
C VAL A 117 -1.44 21.14 22.73
N LEU A 118 -1.06 22.11 21.92
CA LEU A 118 0.13 22.04 21.05
C LEU A 118 1.31 22.76 21.70
N GLU A 119 2.53 22.28 21.43
CA GLU A 119 3.75 22.96 21.85
C GLU A 119 4.00 24.18 20.95
N MET A 120 3.36 25.29 21.33
CA MET A 120 3.45 26.59 20.67
C MET A 120 3.56 27.68 21.74
N PRO A 121 3.99 28.92 21.43
CA PRO A 121 4.07 30.00 22.41
C PRO A 121 2.74 30.18 23.17
N GLY A 122 2.76 29.92 24.47
CA GLY A 122 1.59 29.99 25.34
C GLY A 122 0.75 28.71 25.44
N ASN A 123 1.20 27.59 24.87
CA ASN A 123 0.55 26.27 24.89
C ASN A 123 -0.97 26.37 24.66
N PRO A 124 -1.39 26.88 23.48
CA PRO A 124 -2.79 27.11 23.22
C PRO A 124 -3.56 25.79 23.17
N VAL A 125 -4.78 25.81 23.70
CA VAL A 125 -5.78 24.78 23.42
C VAL A 125 -6.29 25.02 21.99
N GLY A 126 -6.10 24.05 21.11
CA GLY A 126 -6.39 24.18 19.69
C GLY A 126 -6.75 22.86 19.02
N PRO A 127 -7.10 22.90 17.72
CA PRO A 127 -7.31 21.69 16.93
C PRO A 127 -5.98 20.97 16.73
N ILE A 128 -5.98 19.67 17.01
CA ILE A 128 -4.93 18.73 16.63
C ILE A 128 -5.44 18.01 15.39
N ASP A 129 -4.63 18.05 14.34
CA ASP A 129 -4.92 17.34 13.10
C ASP A 129 -4.98 15.82 13.33
N GLY A 130 -5.66 15.09 12.45
CA GLY A 130 -5.71 13.63 12.52
C GLY A 130 -4.30 13.03 12.46
N GLN A 131 -4.15 11.84 13.06
CA GLN A 131 -2.94 11.05 12.91
C GLN A 131 -2.70 10.70 11.44
N ILE A 132 -1.44 10.60 11.05
CA ILE A 132 -1.05 10.20 9.71
C ILE A 132 -0.85 8.69 9.71
N ILE A 133 -1.55 8.03 8.79
CA ILE A 133 -1.48 6.59 8.55
C ILE A 133 -0.44 6.37 7.45
N ILE A 134 0.45 5.41 7.65
CA ILE A 134 1.34 4.87 6.62
C ILE A 134 0.96 3.42 6.38
N GLU A 135 0.77 3.01 5.14
CA GLU A 135 0.38 1.64 4.78
C GLU A 135 1.30 1.10 3.70
N ARG A 136 1.76 -0.14 3.89
CA ARG A 136 2.66 -0.84 3.00
C ARG A 136 2.02 -2.14 2.53
N TYR A 137 1.81 -2.24 1.22
CA TYR A 137 1.25 -3.40 0.54
C TYR A 137 2.35 -4.20 -0.14
N PHE A 138 2.47 -5.48 0.19
CA PHE A 138 3.53 -6.35 -0.32
C PHE A 138 3.12 -7.82 -0.33
N VAL A 139 3.78 -8.63 -1.15
CA VAL A 139 3.57 -10.08 -1.20
C VAL A 139 4.59 -10.80 -0.33
N ARG A 140 4.11 -11.74 0.46
CA ARG A 140 4.92 -12.59 1.35
C ARG A 140 4.55 -14.06 1.23
N ALA A 141 5.53 -14.93 1.40
CA ALA A 141 5.29 -16.36 1.54
C ALA A 141 4.74 -16.71 2.92
N ASN A 142 3.71 -17.56 2.93
CA ASN A 142 3.16 -18.24 4.08
C ASN A 142 3.04 -19.74 3.73
N GLY A 143 4.06 -20.51 4.11
CA GLY A 143 4.23 -21.89 3.65
C GLY A 143 4.37 -21.95 2.12
N ASP A 144 3.55 -22.78 1.48
CA ASP A 144 3.51 -22.96 0.01
C ASP A 144 2.62 -21.92 -0.70
N THR A 145 2.01 -21.01 0.05
CA THR A 145 1.14 -19.97 -0.48
C THR A 145 1.79 -18.61 -0.40
N LEU A 146 1.41 -17.75 -1.33
CA LEU A 146 1.81 -16.36 -1.34
C LEU A 146 0.59 -15.51 -1.01
N GLU A 147 0.80 -14.50 -0.19
CA GLU A 147 -0.24 -13.65 0.38
C GLU A 147 0.10 -12.19 0.15
N LEU A 148 -0.89 -11.41 -0.30
CA LEU A 148 -0.81 -9.95 -0.22
C LEU A 148 -1.15 -9.52 1.20
N ARG A 149 -0.23 -8.75 1.79
CA ARG A 149 -0.33 -8.25 3.14
C ARG A 149 -0.30 -6.74 3.17
N CYS A 150 -0.82 -6.19 4.26
CA CYS A 150 -0.74 -4.78 4.57
C CYS A 150 -0.13 -4.59 5.96
N ASP A 151 0.93 -3.80 6.04
CA ASP A 151 1.56 -3.35 7.28
C ASP A 151 1.24 -1.88 7.45
N ALA A 152 0.69 -1.50 8.60
CA ALA A 152 0.21 -0.15 8.88
C ALA A 152 0.88 0.46 10.10
N GLY A 153 1.37 1.68 9.92
CA GLY A 153 1.87 2.52 10.99
C GLY A 153 1.06 3.78 11.18
N LEU A 154 1.36 4.48 12.27
CA LEU A 154 0.83 5.80 12.55
C LEU A 154 1.88 6.74 13.13
N TYR A 155 1.72 8.03 12.86
CA TYR A 155 2.52 9.10 13.47
C TYR A 155 1.75 10.44 13.53
N VAL A 156 2.34 11.45 14.16
CA VAL A 156 1.84 12.84 14.18
C VAL A 156 2.89 13.81 13.65
N SER A 157 2.46 14.86 12.95
CA SER A 157 3.34 15.91 12.42
C SER A 157 3.72 16.98 13.43
N ASP A 158 2.93 17.14 14.49
CA ASP A 158 3.03 18.23 15.46
C ASP A 158 3.43 17.70 16.83
N VAL A 159 4.07 18.56 17.62
CA VAL A 159 4.33 18.24 19.03
C VAL A 159 3.09 18.54 19.87
N ILE A 160 2.48 17.48 20.39
CA ILE A 160 1.27 17.54 21.22
C ILE A 160 1.68 17.45 22.69
N VAL A 161 1.34 18.47 23.48
CA VAL A 161 1.60 18.50 24.93
C VAL A 161 0.53 17.71 25.68
N GLU A 162 -0.74 17.92 25.31
CA GLU A 162 -1.87 17.24 25.92
C GLU A 162 -2.88 16.88 24.84
N ASP A 163 -3.43 15.68 24.93
CA ASP A 163 -4.51 15.22 24.06
C ASP A 163 -5.84 15.27 24.83
N GLY A 164 -6.73 16.19 24.43
CA GLY A 164 -8.06 16.34 25.02
C GLY A 164 -9.05 15.26 24.57
N GLY A 165 -8.67 14.40 23.62
CA GLY A 165 -9.45 13.26 23.11
C GLY A 165 -9.42 12.04 24.03
N GLN A 166 -9.73 12.22 25.32
CA GLN A 166 -9.93 11.14 26.29
C GLN A 166 -11.26 10.44 25.99
N GLY A 167 -11.28 9.28 25.32
CA GLY A 167 -12.53 8.52 25.21
C GLY A 167 -12.57 7.31 24.30
N THR A 168 -11.64 7.15 23.37
CA THR A 168 -11.58 5.93 22.57
C THR A 168 -10.66 4.93 23.24
N ALA A 169 -11.25 3.99 23.97
CA ALA A 169 -10.55 2.77 24.36
C ALA A 169 -9.85 2.20 23.13
N ASP A 170 -8.61 1.74 23.30
CA ASP A 170 -7.76 1.13 22.27
C ASP A 170 -7.07 2.08 21.25
N ALA A 171 -7.17 3.40 21.42
CA ALA A 171 -6.41 4.35 20.58
C ALA A 171 -4.97 4.58 21.08
N THR A 172 -4.00 4.60 20.17
CA THR A 172 -2.63 5.03 20.48
C THR A 172 -2.57 6.55 20.57
N ILE A 173 -2.28 7.08 21.76
CA ILE A 173 -2.11 8.52 22.01
C ILE A 173 -0.63 8.88 21.86
N LEU A 174 -0.34 9.81 20.96
CA LEU A 174 1.02 10.31 20.69
C LEU A 174 1.16 11.73 21.24
N THR A 175 1.87 11.88 22.36
CA THR A 175 2.16 13.17 23.01
C THR A 175 3.63 13.26 23.40
N GLY A 176 4.19 14.46 23.31
CA GLY A 176 5.58 14.76 23.59
C GLY A 176 6.43 14.92 22.33
N ALA A 177 7.55 15.63 22.47
CA ALA A 177 8.42 15.97 21.34
C ALA A 177 9.06 14.74 20.65
N THR A 178 9.19 13.62 21.36
CA THR A 178 9.71 12.36 20.80
C THR A 178 8.76 11.67 19.82
N GLU A 179 7.49 12.05 19.83
CA GLU A 179 6.44 11.43 19.01
C GLU A 179 6.24 12.14 17.68
N GLN A 180 6.76 13.36 17.54
CA GLN A 180 6.72 14.09 16.28
C GLN A 180 7.49 13.34 15.21
N ASN A 181 6.81 13.05 14.09
CA ASN A 181 7.36 12.32 12.94
C ASN A 181 7.94 10.95 13.29
N ASN A 182 7.60 10.37 14.44
CA ASN A 182 8.07 9.06 14.84
C ASN A 182 7.01 8.01 14.49
N ILE A 183 7.35 7.09 13.58
CA ILE A 183 6.41 6.06 13.13
C ILE A 183 6.34 4.95 14.17
N HIS A 184 5.11 4.63 14.57
CA HIS A 184 4.79 3.51 15.44
C HIS A 184 4.15 2.37 14.67
N ARG A 185 4.42 1.13 15.10
CA ARG A 185 3.77 -0.10 14.64
C ARG A 185 3.98 -0.44 13.17
N PHE A 186 5.04 0.05 12.56
CA PHE A 186 5.33 -0.15 11.14
C PHE A 186 6.60 -0.97 10.95
N GLY A 187 6.64 -1.78 9.88
CA GLY A 187 7.80 -2.57 9.49
C GLY A 187 7.74 -4.03 9.91
N ASP A 188 6.57 -4.53 10.32
CA ASP A 188 6.40 -5.93 10.71
C ASP A 188 5.88 -6.82 9.56
N ASP A 189 5.27 -7.95 9.91
CA ASP A 189 4.80 -8.96 8.95
C ASP A 189 3.47 -8.59 8.26
N GLY A 190 2.79 -7.55 8.72
CA GLY A 190 1.50 -7.08 8.23
C GLY A 190 0.34 -8.06 8.44
N ALA A 191 -0.88 -7.54 8.29
CA ALA A 191 -2.11 -8.31 8.24
C ALA A 191 -2.35 -8.93 6.84
N LEU A 192 -2.96 -10.12 6.82
CA LEU A 192 -3.39 -10.79 5.58
C LEU A 192 -4.55 -10.00 4.95
N ILE A 193 -4.39 -9.59 3.69
CA ILE A 193 -5.46 -8.99 2.89
C ILE A 193 -6.06 -10.02 1.93
N VAL A 194 -5.20 -10.70 1.16
CA VAL A 194 -5.62 -11.71 0.19
C VAL A 194 -4.61 -12.85 0.14
N SER A 195 -5.09 -14.09 0.16
CA SER A 195 -4.27 -15.28 -0.09
C SER A 195 -4.31 -15.70 -1.56
N GLY A 196 -3.28 -16.42 -2.00
CA GLY A 196 -3.20 -16.90 -3.38
C GLY A 196 -2.78 -15.81 -4.37
N ILE A 197 -1.81 -14.97 -4.01
CA ILE A 197 -1.26 -13.93 -4.89
C ILE A 197 0.07 -14.41 -5.47
N ASP A 198 0.08 -14.74 -6.76
CA ASP A 198 1.29 -15.21 -7.41
C ASP A 198 2.21 -14.06 -7.85
N ASP A 199 1.69 -12.87 -8.11
CA ASP A 199 2.45 -11.68 -8.50
C ASP A 199 1.66 -10.41 -8.14
N PHE A 200 2.36 -9.36 -7.72
CA PHE A 200 1.82 -8.03 -7.45
C PHE A 200 2.71 -6.99 -8.11
N GLN A 201 2.15 -6.14 -8.96
CA GLN A 201 2.87 -5.13 -9.72
C GLN A 201 2.25 -3.74 -9.51
N VAL A 202 3.11 -2.73 -9.48
CA VAL A 202 2.75 -1.34 -9.23
C VAL A 202 3.36 -0.46 -10.32
N ARG A 203 2.55 0.47 -10.83
CA ARG A 203 3.01 1.54 -11.71
C ARG A 203 2.52 2.88 -11.21
N PHE A 204 3.40 3.88 -11.23
CA PHE A 204 3.07 5.26 -10.92
C PHE A 204 2.71 6.00 -12.19
N GLY A 205 1.50 6.56 -12.22
CA GLY A 205 1.09 7.50 -13.24
C GLY A 205 1.60 8.89 -12.89
N VAL A 206 2.52 9.42 -13.70
CA VAL A 206 3.03 10.78 -13.59
C VAL A 206 2.44 11.66 -14.70
N ALA A 207 2.24 12.93 -14.40
CA ALA A 207 1.76 13.90 -15.40
C ALA A 207 2.86 14.14 -16.46
N ASN A 208 2.53 14.01 -17.74
CA ASN A 208 3.42 14.32 -18.83
C ASN A 208 2.65 15.06 -19.93
N GLY A 209 2.76 16.40 -19.95
CA GLY A 209 2.18 17.29 -20.97
C GLY A 209 0.69 17.05 -21.24
N ASP A 210 0.42 16.13 -22.17
CA ASP A 210 -0.90 15.80 -22.71
C ASP A 210 -1.58 14.57 -22.05
N GLY A 211 -0.92 13.90 -21.09
CA GLY A 211 -1.48 12.69 -20.50
C GLY A 211 -0.80 12.16 -19.23
N ILE A 212 -1.18 10.94 -18.87
CA ILE A 212 -0.57 10.20 -17.76
C ILE A 212 0.40 9.18 -18.37
N HIS A 213 1.66 9.25 -17.94
CA HIS A 213 2.66 8.25 -18.28
C HIS A 213 2.88 7.32 -17.08
N TYR A 214 2.76 6.02 -17.29
CA TYR A 214 2.93 5.01 -16.23
C TYR A 214 4.34 4.47 -16.23
N VAL A 215 4.97 4.51 -15.05
CA VAL A 215 6.37 4.11 -14.84
C VAL A 215 6.52 3.19 -13.63
N THR A 216 7.56 2.38 -13.59
CA THR A 216 7.88 1.56 -12.41
C THR A 216 8.37 2.45 -11.25
N PRO A 217 8.31 1.99 -9.99
CA PRO A 217 8.96 2.66 -8.88
C PRO A 217 10.45 2.98 -9.13
N THR A 218 11.21 2.06 -9.74
CA THR A 218 12.62 2.26 -10.11
C THR A 218 12.77 3.34 -11.17
N GLU A 219 11.95 3.34 -12.22
CA GLU A 219 11.96 4.39 -13.25
C GLU A 219 11.61 5.75 -12.64
N TYR A 220 10.60 5.80 -11.77
CA TYR A 220 10.20 7.01 -11.04
C TYR A 220 11.34 7.58 -10.17
N ASN A 221 12.11 6.72 -9.51
CA ASN A 221 13.26 7.15 -8.71
C ASN A 221 14.36 7.82 -9.55
N GLY A 222 14.41 7.58 -10.86
CA GLY A 222 15.28 8.28 -11.80
C GLY A 222 14.75 9.63 -12.28
N MET A 223 13.51 10.00 -11.92
CA MET A 223 12.87 11.25 -12.34
C MET A 223 13.24 12.43 -11.45
N GLY A 224 12.90 13.64 -11.89
CA GLY A 224 13.14 14.86 -11.12
C GLY A 224 12.36 14.88 -9.80
N ALA A 225 12.94 15.48 -8.76
CA ALA A 225 12.37 15.53 -7.40
C ALA A 225 10.94 16.13 -7.33
N ASN A 226 10.55 16.95 -8.31
CA ASN A 226 9.23 17.59 -8.38
C ASN A 226 8.20 16.80 -9.20
N THR A 227 8.50 15.56 -9.60
CA THR A 227 7.56 14.74 -10.37
C THR A 227 6.45 14.27 -9.43
N ALA A 228 5.20 14.64 -9.71
CA ALA A 228 4.05 14.23 -8.90
C ALA A 228 3.46 12.91 -9.41
N ILE A 229 3.18 11.99 -8.48
CA ILE A 229 2.40 10.78 -8.75
C ILE A 229 0.92 11.15 -8.70
N ILE A 230 0.23 11.06 -9.82
CA ILE A 230 -1.19 11.46 -9.99
C ILE A 230 -2.14 10.27 -10.16
N ALA A 231 -1.60 9.08 -10.41
CA ALA A 231 -2.35 7.84 -10.44
C ALA A 231 -1.48 6.67 -10.00
N ILE A 232 -2.12 5.59 -9.56
CA ILE A 232 -1.48 4.31 -9.28
C ILE A 232 -2.21 3.25 -10.10
N GLN A 233 -1.45 2.47 -10.85
CA GLN A 233 -1.93 1.23 -11.46
C GLN A 233 -1.44 0.05 -10.63
N LEU A 234 -2.37 -0.84 -10.29
CA LEU A 234 -2.07 -2.11 -9.64
C LEU A 234 -2.37 -3.25 -10.60
N GLY A 235 -1.50 -4.24 -10.62
CA GLY A 235 -1.69 -5.51 -11.30
C GLY A 235 -1.50 -6.65 -10.32
N LEU A 236 -2.43 -7.59 -10.29
CA LEU A 236 -2.35 -8.79 -9.46
C LEU A 236 -2.58 -10.03 -10.29
N LEU A 237 -1.75 -11.05 -10.08
CA LEU A 237 -2.02 -12.40 -10.54
C LEU A 237 -2.53 -13.23 -9.37
N THR A 238 -3.82 -13.53 -9.37
CA THR A 238 -4.47 -14.33 -8.33
C THR A 238 -4.55 -15.80 -8.76
N LYS A 239 -4.37 -16.73 -7.82
CA LYS A 239 -4.56 -18.18 -8.02
C LYS A 239 -5.72 -18.71 -7.20
N GLY A 240 -6.40 -19.71 -7.75
CA GLY A 240 -7.40 -20.48 -7.02
C GLY A 240 -6.78 -21.24 -5.84
N SER A 241 -7.59 -21.49 -4.80
CA SER A 241 -7.17 -22.23 -3.61
C SER A 241 -6.86 -23.71 -3.88
N VAL A 242 -7.39 -24.27 -4.97
CA VAL A 242 -7.24 -25.69 -5.34
C VAL A 242 -6.61 -25.85 -6.72
N SER A 243 -5.78 -26.90 -6.84
CA SER A 243 -5.21 -27.27 -8.14
C SER A 243 -6.29 -27.85 -9.06
N SER A 244 -6.16 -27.60 -10.35
CA SER A 244 -7.06 -28.08 -11.40
C SER A 244 -6.26 -28.76 -12.51
N ILE A 245 -6.76 -29.91 -12.97
CA ILE A 245 -6.21 -30.61 -14.15
C ILE A 245 -6.44 -29.83 -15.45
N ASP A 246 -7.43 -28.94 -15.47
CA ASP A 246 -7.77 -28.13 -16.63
C ASP A 246 -6.90 -26.85 -16.70
N ALA A 247 -6.06 -26.61 -15.68
CA ALA A 247 -5.14 -25.48 -15.69
C ALA A 247 -3.89 -25.80 -16.53
N PRO A 248 -3.42 -24.85 -17.36
CA PRO A 248 -2.23 -25.02 -18.17
C PRO A 248 -0.99 -25.29 -17.30
N GLU A 249 -0.06 -26.10 -17.83
CA GLU A 249 1.17 -26.47 -17.12
C GLU A 249 2.18 -25.32 -17.06
N ASN A 250 2.37 -24.58 -18.16
CA ASN A 250 3.31 -23.45 -18.25
C ASN A 250 2.65 -22.20 -18.85
N PRO A 251 1.68 -21.58 -18.17
CA PRO A 251 1.01 -20.41 -18.69
C PRO A 251 1.90 -19.17 -18.66
N THR A 252 1.61 -18.24 -19.57
CA THR A 252 2.06 -16.85 -19.50
C THR A 252 0.87 -15.94 -19.30
N TYR A 253 1.06 -14.86 -18.55
CA TYR A 253 0.05 -13.85 -18.27
C TYR A 253 0.59 -12.48 -18.66
N THR A 254 -0.29 -11.56 -19.01
CA THR A 254 0.07 -10.16 -19.20
C THR A 254 -0.46 -9.37 -18.01
N ILE A 255 0.43 -8.69 -17.29
CA ILE A 255 0.11 -7.86 -16.12
C ILE A 255 0.67 -6.46 -16.39
N LEU A 256 -0.18 -5.44 -16.43
CA LEU A 256 0.15 -4.05 -16.76
C LEU A 256 0.95 -3.93 -18.06
N GLY A 257 0.62 -4.76 -19.05
CA GLY A 257 1.32 -4.83 -20.34
C GLY A 257 2.63 -5.64 -20.34
N ASN A 258 3.11 -6.10 -19.19
CA ASN A 258 4.30 -6.96 -19.09
C ASN A 258 3.90 -8.44 -19.19
N GLN A 259 4.54 -9.18 -20.08
CA GLN A 259 4.34 -10.64 -20.14
C GLN A 259 5.20 -11.34 -19.09
N VAL A 260 4.56 -12.09 -18.19
CA VAL A 260 5.20 -12.89 -17.15
C VAL A 260 4.90 -14.37 -17.36
N GLY A 261 5.93 -15.21 -17.28
CA GLY A 261 5.78 -16.67 -17.27
C GLY A 261 5.75 -17.22 -15.85
N MET A 262 5.16 -18.39 -15.63
CA MET A 262 5.24 -19.04 -14.31
C MET A 262 6.61 -19.68 -14.07
N LYS A 263 7.09 -19.68 -12.81
CA LYS A 263 8.21 -20.51 -12.38
C LYS A 263 7.86 -22.00 -12.53
N ALA A 264 8.88 -22.85 -12.59
CA ALA A 264 8.70 -24.31 -12.60
C ALA A 264 7.84 -24.77 -11.41
N ASP A 265 7.05 -25.83 -11.63
CA ASP A 265 6.16 -26.45 -10.64
C ASP A 265 5.01 -25.58 -10.10
N GLN A 266 4.83 -24.36 -10.65
CA GLN A 266 3.67 -23.51 -10.37
C GLN A 266 2.48 -23.77 -11.31
N GLY A 267 2.62 -24.73 -12.24
CA GLY A 267 1.52 -25.18 -13.11
C GLY A 267 0.35 -25.76 -12.32
N ARG A 268 -0.81 -25.93 -12.97
CA ARG A 268 -2.00 -26.61 -12.43
C ARG A 268 -2.89 -25.82 -11.46
N PHE A 269 -2.80 -24.49 -11.41
CA PHE A 269 -3.81 -23.65 -10.74
C PHE A 269 -4.50 -22.73 -11.75
N ILE A 270 -5.83 -22.59 -11.61
CA ILE A 270 -6.58 -21.57 -12.34
C ILE A 270 -6.17 -20.21 -11.78
N ARG A 271 -5.90 -19.26 -12.67
CA ARG A 271 -5.45 -17.92 -12.31
C ARG A 271 -6.25 -16.86 -13.01
N ARG A 272 -6.24 -15.66 -12.42
CA ARG A 272 -6.84 -14.49 -13.01
C ARG A 272 -5.98 -13.27 -12.76
N VAL A 273 -5.76 -12.51 -13.83
CA VAL A 273 -5.18 -11.17 -13.76
C VAL A 273 -6.26 -10.18 -13.36
N TYR A 274 -5.95 -9.35 -12.38
CA TYR A 274 -6.72 -8.17 -12.01
C TYR A 274 -5.85 -6.94 -12.21
N GLU A 275 -6.39 -5.94 -12.91
CA GLU A 275 -5.72 -4.67 -13.13
C GLU A 275 -6.68 -3.54 -12.78
N THR A 276 -6.20 -2.57 -12.02
CA THR A 276 -6.99 -1.39 -11.65
C THR A 276 -6.14 -0.14 -11.77
N ASN A 277 -6.82 0.98 -11.99
CA ASN A 277 -6.19 2.29 -12.16
C ASN A 277 -6.89 3.29 -11.23
N ILE A 278 -6.12 3.83 -10.30
CA ILE A 278 -6.61 4.64 -9.20
C ILE A 278 -6.03 6.04 -9.36
N MET A 279 -6.89 7.01 -9.70
CA MET A 279 -6.48 8.41 -9.71
C MET A 279 -6.36 8.93 -8.28
N LEU A 280 -5.23 9.58 -7.99
CA LEU A 280 -4.96 10.21 -6.70
C LEU A 280 -5.53 11.63 -6.72
N ARG A 281 -6.53 11.88 -5.86
CA ARG A 281 -7.22 13.19 -5.82
C ARG A 281 -6.39 14.27 -5.12
N ASN A 282 -5.57 13.85 -4.17
CA ASN A 282 -4.83 14.76 -3.28
C ASN A 282 -3.39 15.04 -3.76
N SER A 283 -3.01 14.55 -4.95
CA SER A 283 -1.68 14.78 -5.51
C SER A 283 -1.62 15.81 -6.63
N ARG A 284 -2.77 16.35 -7.03
CA ARG A 284 -2.84 17.51 -7.91
C ARG A 284 -2.69 18.75 -7.05
N GLY A 285 -1.46 19.24 -6.89
CA GLY A 285 -1.23 20.57 -6.35
C GLY A 285 -2.08 21.58 -7.13
N ARG A 286 -2.71 22.54 -6.43
CA ARG A 286 -3.32 23.69 -7.09
C ARG A 286 -2.20 24.43 -7.83
N SER A 287 -2.19 24.32 -9.16
CA SER A 287 -1.43 25.22 -10.03
C SER A 287 -2.00 26.64 -9.94
#